data_AF-A0A261Y6Y0-F1
#
_entry.id   AF-A0A261Y6Y0-F1
#
_cell.length_a   1.000
_cell.length_b   1.000
_cell.length_c   1.000
_cell.angle_alpha   90.00
_cell.angle_beta   90.00
_cell.angle_gamma   90.00
#
_symmetry.space_group_name_H-M   'P 1'
#
loop_
_entity.id
_entity.type
_entity.pdbx_description
1 polymer ?
#
loop_
_entity_poly.entity_id
_entity_poly.type
_entity_poly.pdbx_seq_one_letter_code
_entity_poly.pdbx_strand_id
1 'polypeptide(L)'
;MSRHRNVRNLDVEDVLARDQYDEEDEAPELTAEEETLLDEGTEHIRAMLPADSGVSNQEIRETLYYYYYDQEESLNYLLGKAK
;
A
#
# COMPACT_ATOMS: atom_id res chain seq x y z
N MET A 1 -39.64 40.15 -14.72
CA MET A 1 -38.46 40.03 -15.59
C MET A 1 -37.46 39.10 -14.93
N SER A 2 -37.27 37.92 -15.51
CA SER A 2 -36.46 36.84 -14.95
C SER A 2 -34.98 37.20 -15.03
N ARG A 3 -34.29 37.18 -13.89
CA ARG A 3 -32.83 37.29 -13.83
C ARG A 3 -32.23 35.98 -14.34
N HIS A 4 -31.86 36.00 -15.62
CA HIS A 4 -31.21 34.91 -16.31
C HIS A 4 -29.99 34.46 -15.51
N ARG A 5 -29.91 33.16 -15.21
CA ARG A 5 -28.78 32.51 -14.54
C ARG A 5 -27.56 32.68 -15.45
N ASN A 6 -26.48 33.27 -14.94
CA ASN A 6 -25.17 33.20 -15.58
C ASN A 6 -24.68 31.75 -15.46
N VAL A 7 -24.92 30.94 -16.50
CA VAL A 7 -24.24 29.66 -16.66
C VAL A 7 -22.82 29.98 -17.10
N ARG A 8 -21.86 29.78 -16.20
CA ARG A 8 -20.44 29.85 -16.52
C ARG A 8 -20.13 28.74 -17.53
N ASN A 9 -19.53 29.10 -18.65
CA ASN A 9 -18.93 28.15 -19.59
C ASN A 9 -17.80 27.41 -18.84
N LEU A 10 -18.11 26.27 -18.24
CA LEU A 10 -17.08 25.31 -17.87
C LEU A 10 -16.63 24.65 -19.16
N ASP A 11 -15.40 24.94 -19.56
CA ASP A 11 -14.74 24.22 -20.63
C ASP A 11 -14.45 22.80 -20.13
N VAL A 12 -15.14 21.81 -20.69
CA VAL A 12 -15.12 20.43 -20.21
C VAL A 12 -13.77 19.78 -20.50
N GLU A 13 -13.04 20.26 -21.53
CA GLU A 13 -11.71 19.78 -21.89
C GLU A 13 -10.67 20.08 -20.78
N ASP A 14 -10.81 21.19 -20.06
CA ASP A 14 -9.90 21.57 -18.97
C ASP A 14 -10.14 20.74 -17.68
N VAL A 15 -11.34 20.18 -17.53
CA VAL A 15 -11.68 19.29 -16.41
C VAL A 15 -11.18 17.86 -16.67
N LEU A 16 -11.19 17.40 -17.92
CA LEU A 16 -10.76 16.05 -18.30
C LEU A 16 -9.23 15.90 -18.38
N ALA A 17 -8.47 16.99 -18.50
CA ALA A 17 -7.00 16.97 -18.51
C ALA A 17 -6.39 16.66 -17.11
N ARG A 18 -7.20 16.58 -16.06
CA ARG A 18 -6.74 16.32 -14.68
C ARG A 18 -6.77 14.85 -14.27
N ASP A 19 -7.22 13.97 -15.16
CA ASP A 19 -7.27 12.51 -14.95
C ASP A 19 -6.27 11.76 -15.86
N GLN A 20 -5.20 12.43 -16.30
CA GLN A 20 -3.99 11.70 -16.69
C GLN A 20 -3.31 11.24 -15.39
N TYR A 21 -3.89 10.22 -14.76
CA TYR A 21 -3.10 9.32 -13.93
C TYR A 21 -2.05 8.74 -14.87
N ASP A 22 -0.83 9.30 -14.80
CA ASP A 22 0.35 8.61 -15.30
C ASP A 22 0.37 7.25 -14.59
N GLU A 23 -0.03 6.21 -15.31
CA GLU A 23 0.31 4.81 -15.03
C GLU A 23 1.82 4.62 -15.22
N GLU A 24 2.63 5.39 -14.50
CA GLU A 24 3.96 4.95 -14.13
C GLU A 24 3.81 4.33 -12.75
N ASP A 25 4.01 3.01 -12.69
CA ASP A 25 4.21 2.21 -11.48
C ASP A 25 5.37 2.79 -10.63
N GLU A 26 5.20 3.98 -10.05
CA GLU A 26 5.90 4.38 -8.85
C GLU A 26 5.30 3.53 -7.73
N ALA A 27 5.76 2.28 -7.64
CA ALA A 27 5.81 1.63 -6.35
C ALA A 27 6.41 2.68 -5.39
N PRO A 28 5.68 3.08 -4.34
CA PRO A 28 6.13 4.17 -3.48
C PRO A 28 7.55 3.88 -3.06
N GLU A 29 8.48 4.77 -3.41
CA GLU A 29 9.89 4.61 -3.06
C GLU A 29 9.96 4.44 -1.54
N LEU A 30 10.27 3.23 -1.09
CA LEU A 30 10.46 2.96 0.34
C LEU A 30 11.57 3.87 0.82
N THR A 31 11.25 4.69 1.82
CA THR A 31 12.27 5.48 2.49
C THR A 31 13.24 4.55 3.23
N ALA A 32 14.46 5.01 3.50
CA ALA A 32 15.44 4.20 4.26
C ALA A 32 14.92 3.80 5.66
N GLU A 33 14.05 4.60 6.26
CA GLU A 33 13.38 4.29 7.53
C GLU A 33 12.39 3.13 7.35
N GLU A 34 11.59 3.15 6.29
CA GLU A 34 10.65 2.07 5.97
C GLU A 34 11.35 0.76 5.59
N GLU A 35 12.46 0.83 4.87
CA GLU A 35 13.28 -0.37 4.62
C GLU A 35 13.76 -0.99 5.93
N THR A 36 14.19 -0.17 6.88
CA THR A 36 14.61 -0.63 8.21
C THR A 36 13.44 -1.29 8.96
N LEU A 37 12.26 -0.68 8.93
CA LEU A 37 11.05 -1.25 9.55
C LEU A 37 10.66 -2.60 8.93
N LEU A 38 10.79 -2.73 7.60
CA LEU A 38 10.55 -3.99 6.91
C LEU A 38 11.58 -5.05 7.28
N ASP A 39 12.86 -4.70 7.36
CA ASP A 39 13.92 -5.63 7.71
C ASP A 39 13.75 -6.14 9.15
N GLU A 40 13.60 -5.24 10.12
CA GLU A 40 13.40 -5.58 11.54
C GLU A 40 12.11 -6.41 11.74
N GLY A 41 11.00 -5.98 11.13
CA GLY A 41 9.74 -6.71 11.20
C GLY A 41 9.83 -8.10 10.55
N THR A 42 10.56 -8.22 9.44
CA THR A 42 10.73 -9.50 8.74
C THR A 42 11.53 -10.48 9.58
N GLU A 43 12.63 -10.04 10.21
CA GLU A 43 13.41 -10.88 11.11
C GLU A 43 12.58 -11.35 12.31
N HIS A 44 11.80 -10.44 12.91
CA HIS A 44 10.92 -10.75 14.04
C HIS A 44 9.89 -11.83 13.69
N ILE A 45 9.14 -11.63 12.61
CA ILE A 45 8.10 -12.56 12.17
C ILE A 45 8.73 -13.90 11.75
N ARG A 46 9.86 -13.88 11.04
CA ARG A 46 10.53 -15.11 10.59
C ARG A 46 11.01 -15.97 11.76
N ALA A 47 11.41 -15.35 12.87
CA ALA A 47 11.79 -16.07 14.10
C ALA A 47 10.60 -16.72 14.82
N MET A 48 9.39 -16.17 14.66
CA MET A 48 8.17 -16.70 15.28
C MET A 48 7.44 -17.74 14.42
N LEU A 49 7.57 -17.65 13.09
CA LEU A 49 6.96 -18.61 12.18
C LEU A 49 7.69 -19.97 12.23
N PRO A 50 6.94 -21.09 12.16
CA PRO A 50 7.53 -22.41 11.97
C PRO A 50 8.39 -22.46 10.69
N ALA A 51 9.53 -23.17 10.73
CA ALA A 51 10.41 -23.32 9.58
C ALA A 51 9.71 -23.92 8.35
N ASP A 52 8.73 -24.80 8.59
CA ASP A 52 7.93 -25.50 7.57
C ASP A 52 6.65 -24.74 7.17
N SER A 53 6.49 -23.47 7.57
CA SER A 53 5.30 -22.66 7.27
C SER A 53 5.06 -22.40 5.78
N GLY A 54 6.06 -22.63 4.92
CA GLY A 54 5.98 -22.33 3.48
C GLY A 54 5.97 -20.82 3.15
N VAL A 55 6.01 -19.95 4.16
CA VAL A 55 6.01 -18.49 3.99
C VAL A 55 7.43 -18.02 3.65
N SER A 56 7.55 -17.26 2.55
CA SER A 56 8.79 -16.63 2.11
C SER A 56 9.03 -15.27 2.78
N ASN A 57 10.29 -14.81 2.84
CA ASN A 57 10.60 -13.47 3.38
C ASN A 57 9.93 -12.35 2.57
N GLN A 58 9.74 -12.55 1.27
CA GLN A 58 9.02 -11.59 0.43
C GLN A 58 7.57 -11.44 0.88
N GLU A 59 6.86 -12.54 1.10
CA GLU A 59 5.48 -12.50 1.61
C GLU A 59 5.39 -11.85 2.98
N ILE A 60 6.39 -12.04 3.85
CA ILE A 60 6.45 -11.36 5.15
C ILE A 60 6.55 -9.84 4.95
N ARG A 61 7.45 -9.37 4.07
CA ARG A 61 7.61 -7.94 3.76
C ARG A 61 6.35 -7.34 3.16
N GLU A 62 5.73 -8.03 2.20
CA GLU A 62 4.46 -7.59 1.59
C GLU A 62 3.34 -7.49 2.63
N THR A 63 3.28 -8.46 3.55
CA THR A 63 2.29 -8.46 4.64
C THR A 63 2.55 -7.30 5.60
N LEU A 64 3.80 -7.08 6.03
CA LEU A 64 4.19 -5.94 6.86
C LEU A 64 3.82 -4.63 6.19
N TYR A 65 4.14 -4.47 4.91
CA TYR A 65 3.78 -3.27 4.16
C TYR A 65 2.26 -3.05 4.11
N TYR A 66 1.49 -4.11 3.86
CA TYR A 66 0.02 -4.06 3.84
C TYR A 66 -0.60 -3.66 5.18
N TYR A 67 0.00 -4.10 6.29
CA TYR A 67 -0.43 -3.78 7.65
C TYR A 67 0.30 -2.57 8.26
N TYR A 68 0.89 -1.69 7.44
CA TYR A 68 1.60 -0.48 7.91
C TYR A 68 2.66 -0.78 8.98
N TYR A 69 3.42 -1.85 8.75
CA TYR A 69 4.51 -2.35 9.59
C TYR A 69 4.05 -2.89 10.97
N ASP A 70 2.75 -3.18 11.13
CA ASP A 70 2.22 -3.84 12.33
C ASP A 70 2.63 -5.33 12.34
N GLN A 71 3.55 -5.67 13.23
CA GLN A 71 4.11 -7.01 13.35
C GLN A 71 3.11 -8.02 13.91
N GLU A 72 2.21 -7.60 14.81
CA GLU A 72 1.26 -8.50 15.47
C GLU A 72 0.16 -8.94 14.50
N GLU A 73 -0.44 -7.97 13.78
CA GLU A 73 -1.45 -8.26 12.75
C GLU A 73 -0.84 -9.07 11.60
N SER A 74 0.37 -8.72 11.17
CA SER A 74 1.08 -9.46 10.11
C SER A 74 1.37 -10.90 10.50
N LEU A 75 1.85 -11.13 11.73
CA LEU A 75 2.12 -12.48 12.24
C LEU A 75 0.82 -13.30 12.33
N ASN A 76 -0.25 -12.72 12.88
CA ASN A 76 -1.55 -13.39 13.01
C ASN A 76 -2.11 -13.81 11.65
N TYR A 77 -2.00 -12.94 10.65
CA TYR A 77 -2.39 -13.27 9.28
C TYR A 77 -1.57 -14.43 8.70
N LEU A 78 -0.24 -14.37 8.82
CA LEU A 78 0.66 -15.39 8.27
C LEU A 78 0.50 -16.74 8.97
N LEU A 79 0.29 -16.77 10.28
CA LEU A 79 -0.04 -17.98 11.03
C LEU A 79 -1.41 -18.57 10.64
N GLY A 80 -2.37 -17.71 10.28
CA GLY A 80 -3.65 -18.14 9.72
C GLY A 80 -3.51 -18.80 8.35
N LYS A 81 -2.60 -18.27 7.52
CA LYS A 81 -2.31 -18.77 6.16
C LYS A 81 -1.48 -20.06 6.15
N ALA A 82 -0.56 -20.23 7.11
CA ALA A 82 0.38 -21.37 7.17
C ALA A 82 -0.23 -22.69 7.70
N LYS A 83 -1.57 -22.76 7.89
CA LYS A 83 -2.29 -23.98 8.32
C LYS A 83 -2.68 -24.86 7.14
#